data_AF-A0A3E0KBY9-F1
#
_entry.id   AF-A0A3E0KBY9-F1
#
_cell.length_a   1.000
_cell.length_b   1.000
_cell.length_c   1.000
_cell.angle_alpha   90.00
_cell.angle_beta   90.00
_cell.angle_gamma   90.00
#
_symmetry.space_group_name_H-M   'P 1'
#
loop_
_entity.id
_entity.type
_entity.pdbx_description
1 polymer ?
#
loop_
_entity_poly.entity_id
_entity_poly.type
_entity_poly.pdbx_seq_one_letter_code
_entity_poly.pdbx_strand_id
1 'polypeptide(L)'
;MEAAGEPDADDTGEREAEGDAAGAAGLVPEDLLKMHAYRDAIRRSSGAYVIYPGDENQVLYRYHEILPGLGAFALRPGRDGEALGIHGIRQFLSAVLDHVADQASQHERQRYWEREIFAEPPAGARVKAVSFLTRPPADTRVLLGFVRDDEHFRWIRETGLYNMRADQRTGSVGLGSEQLAAEIVVLYGPPLAHASLWRVIGDPRLLTARRMRELGYPNPRSTAYYCLPVSPIAEKLEGLGSLTSTAVENVKRTVAPESKEGAPVATTWARLIELLAVEDFR
;
A
#
# COMPACT_ATOMS: atom_id res chain seq x y z
N MET A 1 -55.77 -19.09 -4.60
CA MET A 1 -54.76 -18.80 -3.57
C MET A 1 -53.42 -18.98 -4.23
N GLU A 2 -52.71 -17.88 -4.38
CA GLU A 2 -51.51 -17.67 -5.20
C GLU A 2 -50.38 -18.66 -4.91
N ALA A 3 -49.74 -19.15 -5.97
CA ALA A 3 -48.32 -19.49 -5.94
C ALA A 3 -47.62 -18.47 -6.85
N ALA A 4 -46.84 -17.61 -6.21
CA ALA A 4 -46.08 -16.53 -6.84
C ALA A 4 -45.00 -17.10 -7.77
N GLY A 5 -44.82 -16.43 -8.91
CA GLY A 5 -43.84 -16.79 -9.93
C GLY A 5 -42.40 -16.41 -9.58
N GLU A 6 -41.49 -17.20 -10.13
CA GLU A 6 -40.12 -16.86 -10.48
C GLU A 6 -40.01 -17.03 -12.00
N PRO A 7 -39.68 -16.00 -12.78
CA PRO A 7 -39.22 -16.18 -14.16
C PRO A 7 -37.70 -16.22 -14.17
N ASP A 8 -37.18 -17.42 -14.41
CA ASP A 8 -35.80 -17.66 -14.79
C ASP A 8 -35.69 -17.65 -16.33
N ALA A 9 -34.55 -17.14 -16.80
CA ALA A 9 -34.01 -17.23 -18.16
C ALA A 9 -34.74 -16.47 -19.30
N ASP A 10 -34.20 -15.28 -19.54
CA ASP A 10 -34.27 -14.49 -20.77
C ASP A 10 -33.67 -15.28 -21.96
N ASP A 11 -34.52 -16.01 -22.67
CA ASP A 11 -34.27 -16.51 -24.03
C ASP A 11 -35.02 -15.57 -24.99
N THR A 12 -34.39 -14.46 -25.37
CA THR A 12 -34.84 -13.67 -26.51
C THR A 12 -33.84 -13.82 -27.64
N GLY A 13 -34.15 -14.78 -28.49
CA GLY A 13 -33.50 -15.04 -29.76
C GLY A 13 -33.32 -13.78 -30.61
N GLU A 14 -32.13 -13.72 -31.19
CA GLU A 14 -31.69 -12.81 -32.22
C GLU A 14 -32.71 -12.80 -33.38
N ARG A 15 -33.33 -11.64 -33.60
CA ARG A 15 -33.93 -11.31 -34.90
C ARG A 15 -33.06 -10.25 -35.54
N GLU A 16 -32.22 -10.70 -36.46
CA GLU A 16 -31.56 -9.86 -37.46
C GLU A 16 -32.64 -9.18 -38.30
N ALA A 17 -32.89 -7.90 -38.02
CA ALA A 17 -33.61 -7.02 -38.92
C ALA A 17 -32.58 -6.38 -39.86
N GLU A 18 -32.35 -7.03 -41.01
CA GLU A 18 -31.81 -6.36 -42.19
C GLU A 18 -32.78 -5.24 -42.59
N GLY A 19 -32.42 -4.01 -42.27
CA GLY A 19 -33.07 -2.79 -42.72
C GLY A 19 -31.99 -1.79 -43.12
N ASP A 20 -32.00 -1.39 -44.39
CA ASP A 20 -31.11 -0.40 -45.01
C ASP A 20 -30.90 0.85 -44.11
N ALA A 21 -29.76 0.91 -43.42
CA ALA A 21 -29.35 2.04 -42.60
C ALA A 21 -28.44 2.99 -43.40
N ALA A 22 -28.97 3.57 -44.47
CA ALA A 22 -28.36 4.77 -45.04
C ALA A 22 -28.76 5.99 -44.19
N GLY A 23 -27.90 6.43 -43.26
CA GLY A 23 -27.90 7.84 -42.82
C GLY A 23 -27.79 8.20 -41.35
N ALA A 24 -27.58 7.28 -40.41
CA ALA A 24 -27.29 7.64 -39.01
C ALA A 24 -26.07 6.89 -38.49
N ALA A 25 -24.88 7.40 -38.80
CA ALA A 25 -23.65 6.92 -38.20
C ALA A 25 -23.58 7.42 -36.74
N GLY A 26 -24.04 6.58 -35.81
CA GLY A 26 -23.93 6.80 -34.38
C GLY A 26 -22.72 6.08 -33.80
N LEU A 27 -22.34 6.43 -32.57
CA LEU A 27 -21.33 5.72 -31.81
C LEU A 27 -21.80 4.28 -31.51
N VAL A 28 -21.07 3.27 -31.99
CA VAL A 28 -21.44 1.87 -31.75
C VAL A 28 -20.90 1.43 -30.37
N PRO A 29 -21.68 0.67 -29.56
CA PRO A 29 -21.20 0.16 -28.27
C PRO A 29 -19.87 -0.63 -28.36
N GLU A 30 -19.62 -1.30 -29.49
CA GLU A 30 -18.36 -2.00 -29.76
C GLU A 30 -17.17 -1.04 -29.82
N ASP A 31 -17.35 0.18 -30.32
CA ASP A 31 -16.28 1.18 -30.38
C ASP A 31 -15.90 1.66 -28.97
N LEU A 32 -16.89 1.84 -28.08
CA LEU A 32 -16.64 2.14 -26.68
C LEU A 32 -15.86 1.03 -25.97
N LEU A 33 -16.23 -0.23 -26.23
CA LEU A 33 -15.52 -1.39 -25.67
C LEU A 33 -14.07 -1.45 -26.17
N LYS A 34 -13.84 -1.20 -27.46
CA LYS A 34 -12.49 -1.10 -28.03
C LYS A 34 -11.68 0.01 -27.37
N MET A 35 -12.27 1.18 -27.08
CA MET A 35 -11.57 2.25 -26.37
C MET A 35 -11.11 1.82 -24.98
N HIS A 36 -11.97 1.14 -24.22
CA HIS A 36 -11.60 0.59 -22.90
C HIS A 36 -10.47 -0.44 -23.02
N ALA A 37 -10.62 -1.39 -23.95
CA ALA A 37 -9.64 -2.45 -24.15
C ALA A 37 -8.27 -1.89 -24.53
N TYR A 38 -8.19 -0.96 -25.49
CA TYR A 38 -6.91 -0.37 -25.91
C TYR A 38 -6.29 0.49 -24.82
N ARG A 39 -7.09 1.29 -24.10
CA ARG A 39 -6.60 2.11 -22.99
C ARG A 39 -5.96 1.25 -21.91
N ASP A 40 -6.62 0.17 -21.52
CA ASP A 40 -6.16 -0.70 -20.44
C ASP A 40 -5.05 -1.67 -20.90
N ALA A 41 -4.98 -2.02 -22.19
CA ALA A 41 -3.92 -2.87 -22.75
C ALA A 41 -2.58 -2.16 -22.95
N ILE A 42 -2.60 -0.86 -23.28
CA ILE A 42 -1.37 -0.07 -23.45
C ILE A 42 -0.97 0.53 -22.11
N ARG A 43 0.13 0.00 -21.54
CA ARG A 43 0.65 0.47 -20.26
C ARG A 43 0.89 1.98 -20.26
N ARG A 44 0.49 2.65 -19.17
CA ARG A 44 0.67 4.09 -18.92
C ARG A 44 -0.11 5.01 -19.89
N SER A 45 -1.16 4.51 -20.53
CA SER A 45 -2.08 5.35 -21.31
C SER A 45 -2.85 6.31 -20.42
N SER A 46 -2.78 7.61 -20.74
CA SER A 46 -3.46 8.67 -19.97
C SER A 46 -4.89 8.95 -20.45
N GLY A 47 -5.21 8.53 -21.68
CA GLY A 47 -6.56 8.55 -22.22
C GLY A 47 -6.65 7.77 -23.52
N ALA A 48 -7.86 7.49 -23.98
CA ALA A 48 -8.14 6.96 -25.30
C ALA A 48 -9.34 7.69 -25.91
N TYR A 49 -9.38 7.76 -27.24
CA TYR A 49 -10.52 8.35 -27.92
C TYR A 49 -10.79 7.69 -29.26
N VAL A 50 -12.04 7.78 -29.71
CA VAL A 50 -12.50 7.36 -31.04
C VAL A 50 -13.05 8.57 -31.77
N ILE A 51 -12.75 8.64 -33.06
CA ILE A 51 -13.36 9.58 -33.98
C ILE A 51 -14.32 8.79 -34.85
N TYR A 52 -15.55 9.27 -34.99
CA TYR A 52 -16.57 8.63 -35.82
C TYR A 52 -17.32 9.65 -36.67
N PRO A 53 -17.82 9.25 -37.85
CA PRO A 53 -18.74 10.10 -38.60
C PRO A 53 -20.04 10.23 -37.81
N GLY A 54 -20.44 11.45 -37.46
CA GLY A 54 -21.63 11.69 -36.64
C GLY A 54 -21.77 13.14 -36.20
N ASP A 55 -22.65 13.36 -35.22
CA ASP A 55 -23.07 14.70 -34.78
C ASP A 55 -22.89 14.94 -33.26
N GLU A 56 -22.67 13.87 -32.49
CA GLU A 56 -22.61 13.92 -31.04
C GLU A 56 -21.19 13.66 -30.53
N ASN A 57 -20.84 14.27 -29.40
CA ASN A 57 -19.61 13.97 -28.68
C ASN A 57 -19.98 13.34 -27.35
N GLN A 58 -19.21 12.35 -26.91
CA GLN A 58 -19.36 11.74 -25.60
C GLN A 58 -18.00 11.72 -24.89
N VAL A 59 -17.91 12.34 -23.71
CA VAL A 59 -16.70 12.27 -22.87
C VAL A 59 -17.06 11.52 -21.60
N LEU A 60 -16.30 10.48 -21.30
CA LEU A 60 -16.47 9.66 -20.11
C LEU A 60 -15.37 10.04 -19.11
N TYR A 61 -15.80 10.50 -17.95
CA TYR A 61 -14.92 10.80 -16.83
C TYR A 61 -14.79 9.57 -15.93
N ARG A 62 -13.56 9.24 -15.50
CA ARG A 62 -13.31 8.16 -14.51
C ARG A 62 -12.92 8.76 -13.17
N TYR A 63 -13.51 8.24 -12.08
CA TYR A 63 -13.25 8.59 -10.67
C TYR A 63 -13.70 10.00 -10.25
N HIS A 64 -13.47 10.35 -8.97
CA HIS A 64 -13.74 11.67 -8.39
C HIS A 64 -12.76 12.76 -8.87
N GLU A 65 -11.81 12.40 -9.72
CA GLU A 65 -10.88 13.32 -10.39
C GLU A 65 -11.32 13.44 -11.85
N ILE A 66 -11.36 14.66 -12.40
CA ILE A 66 -11.83 14.94 -13.76
C ILE A 66 -10.77 14.46 -14.75
N LEU A 67 -10.69 13.14 -14.93
CA LEU A 67 -9.93 12.46 -15.95
C LEU A 67 -10.83 12.35 -17.18
N PRO A 68 -10.64 13.16 -18.24
CA PRO A 68 -11.18 12.84 -19.56
C PRO A 68 -10.38 11.63 -20.10
N GLY A 69 -10.59 10.47 -19.50
CA GLY A 69 -9.79 9.28 -19.80
C GLY A 69 -10.29 8.56 -21.05
N LEU A 70 -11.51 8.84 -21.49
CA LEU A 70 -12.17 8.24 -22.64
C LEU A 70 -13.05 9.28 -23.34
N GLY A 71 -12.95 9.39 -24.66
CA GLY A 71 -13.77 10.32 -25.43
C GLY A 71 -14.15 9.77 -26.81
N ALA A 72 -15.40 9.94 -27.20
CA ALA A 72 -15.87 9.69 -28.56
C ALA A 72 -16.24 11.03 -29.19
N PHE A 73 -15.65 11.34 -30.34
CA PHE A 73 -15.81 12.63 -31.00
C PHE A 73 -16.33 12.45 -32.42
N ALA A 74 -17.47 13.09 -32.70
CA ALA A 74 -17.97 13.24 -34.04
C ALA A 74 -17.03 14.13 -34.88
N LEU A 75 -16.66 13.67 -36.08
CA LEU A 75 -15.90 14.47 -37.05
C LEU A 75 -16.52 14.30 -38.45
N ARG A 76 -16.85 15.43 -39.09
CA ARG A 76 -17.47 15.43 -40.42
C ARG A 76 -17.05 16.63 -41.28
N PRO A 77 -17.03 16.52 -42.61
CA PRO A 77 -16.80 17.65 -43.49
C PRO A 77 -17.97 18.65 -43.43
N GLY A 78 -17.64 19.93 -43.34
CA GLY A 78 -18.57 21.04 -43.46
C GLY A 78 -18.84 21.41 -44.91
N ARG A 79 -19.82 22.29 -45.13
CA ARG A 79 -20.25 22.72 -46.48
C ARG A 79 -19.13 23.35 -47.31
N ASP A 80 -18.17 24.00 -46.64
CA ASP A 80 -17.03 24.68 -47.27
C ASP A 80 -15.72 23.86 -47.19
N GLY A 81 -15.80 22.56 -46.83
CA GLY A 81 -14.63 21.69 -46.67
C GLY A 81 -13.96 21.75 -45.30
N GLU A 82 -14.41 22.64 -44.41
CA GLU A 82 -13.93 22.75 -43.02
C GLU A 82 -14.32 21.53 -42.17
N ALA A 83 -13.43 21.04 -41.30
CA ALA A 83 -13.72 19.89 -40.44
C ALA A 83 -14.58 20.30 -39.22
N LEU A 84 -15.85 19.92 -39.20
CA LEU A 84 -16.76 20.12 -38.07
C LEU A 84 -16.51 19.07 -36.99
N GLY A 85 -16.47 19.49 -35.71
CA GLY A 85 -16.25 18.61 -34.55
C GLY A 85 -14.80 18.59 -34.02
N ILE A 86 -13.85 19.14 -34.78
CA ILE A 86 -12.43 19.21 -34.39
C ILE A 86 -12.19 19.95 -33.05
N HIS A 87 -13.08 20.88 -32.69
CA HIS A 87 -12.98 21.63 -31.44
C HIS A 87 -13.10 20.72 -30.20
N GLY A 88 -14.02 19.74 -30.23
CA GLY A 88 -14.19 18.80 -29.12
C GLY A 88 -12.95 17.94 -28.89
N ILE A 89 -12.33 17.48 -29.98
CA ILE A 89 -11.08 16.73 -29.95
C ILE A 89 -9.95 17.59 -29.37
N ARG A 90 -9.79 18.83 -29.85
CA ARG A 90 -8.77 19.76 -29.33
C ARG A 90 -8.95 20.03 -27.85
N GLN A 91 -10.18 20.31 -27.41
CA GLN A 91 -10.49 20.55 -26.01
C GLN A 91 -10.19 19.33 -25.14
N PHE A 92 -10.54 18.14 -25.62
CA PHE A 92 -10.21 16.89 -24.94
C PHE A 92 -8.71 16.67 -24.82
N LEU A 93 -7.96 16.83 -25.91
CA LEU A 93 -6.51 16.67 -25.88
C LEU A 93 -5.84 17.69 -24.96
N SER A 94 -6.26 18.95 -24.99
CA SER A 94 -5.79 19.98 -24.05
C SER A 94 -6.08 19.58 -22.60
N ALA A 95 -7.30 19.15 -22.30
CA ALA A 95 -7.67 18.72 -20.95
C ALA A 95 -6.89 17.49 -20.46
N VAL A 96 -6.60 16.53 -21.36
CA VAL A 96 -5.73 15.38 -21.04
C VAL A 96 -4.31 15.84 -20.76
N LEU A 97 -3.76 16.75 -21.57
CA LEU A 97 -2.40 17.28 -21.39
C LEU A 97 -2.27 18.07 -20.08
N ASP A 98 -3.23 18.94 -19.80
CA ASP A 98 -3.28 19.72 -18.56
C ASP A 98 -3.35 18.80 -17.35
N HIS A 99 -4.19 17.76 -17.41
CA HIS A 99 -4.31 16.77 -16.34
C HIS A 99 -3.01 15.97 -16.12
N VAL A 100 -2.36 15.51 -17.20
CA VAL A 100 -1.08 14.77 -17.08
C VAL A 100 0.05 15.67 -16.59
N ALA A 101 -0.01 16.97 -16.87
CA ALA A 101 0.93 17.95 -16.34
C ALA A 101 0.68 18.30 -14.87
N ASP A 102 -0.53 18.03 -14.34
CA ASP A 102 -0.90 18.34 -12.96
C ASP A 102 -0.23 17.38 -11.96
N GLN A 103 0.84 17.87 -11.32
CA GLN A 103 1.58 17.15 -10.28
C GLN A 103 0.78 16.99 -8.98
N ALA A 104 -0.31 17.74 -8.77
CA ALA A 104 -1.17 17.60 -7.60
C ALA A 104 -2.25 16.51 -7.79
N SER A 105 -2.37 15.96 -9.01
CA SER A 105 -3.40 14.96 -9.32
C SER A 105 -3.19 13.62 -8.61
N GLN A 106 -4.29 12.94 -8.27
CA GLN A 106 -4.29 11.57 -7.76
C GLN A 106 -3.69 10.63 -8.81
N HIS A 107 -3.92 10.89 -10.10
CA HIS A 107 -3.33 10.15 -11.20
C HIS A 107 -1.79 10.23 -11.22
N GLU A 108 -1.16 11.40 -11.06
CA GLU A 108 0.31 11.45 -11.00
C GLU A 108 0.84 10.76 -9.73
N ARG A 109 0.16 10.92 -8.58
CA ARG A 109 0.51 10.18 -7.37
C ARG A 109 0.46 8.67 -7.60
N GLN A 110 -0.57 8.15 -8.27
CA GLN A 110 -0.67 6.74 -8.63
C GLN A 110 0.49 6.32 -9.54
N ARG A 111 0.76 7.06 -10.62
CA ARG A 111 1.85 6.76 -11.56
C ARG A 111 3.22 6.76 -10.88
N TYR A 112 3.44 7.68 -9.94
CA TYR A 112 4.66 7.71 -9.14
C TYR A 112 4.82 6.43 -8.33
N TRP A 113 3.81 6.05 -7.53
CA TRP A 113 3.90 4.85 -6.70
C TRP A 113 3.94 3.56 -7.52
N GLU A 114 3.23 3.47 -8.65
CA GLU A 114 3.36 2.34 -9.58
C GLU A 114 4.80 2.19 -10.10
N ARG A 115 5.46 3.29 -10.46
CA ARG A 115 6.87 3.25 -10.89
C ARG A 115 7.78 2.79 -9.76
N GLU A 116 7.60 3.32 -8.54
CA GLU A 116 8.42 2.95 -7.39
C GLU A 116 8.22 1.47 -7.02
N ILE A 117 6.98 0.98 -6.96
CA ILE A 117 6.65 -0.39 -6.56
C ILE A 117 7.16 -1.43 -7.57
N PHE A 118 7.03 -1.14 -8.87
CA PHE A 118 7.44 -2.07 -9.95
C PHE A 118 8.83 -1.77 -10.51
N ALA A 119 9.63 -0.92 -9.85
CA ALA A 119 11.01 -0.65 -10.23
C ALA A 119 11.89 -1.91 -10.11
N GLU A 120 11.60 -2.74 -9.11
CA GLU A 120 12.32 -3.98 -8.82
C GLU A 120 11.37 -5.18 -8.89
N PRO A 121 11.86 -6.37 -9.31
CA PRO A 121 11.06 -7.59 -9.24
C PRO A 121 10.73 -7.90 -7.77
N PRO A 122 9.55 -8.48 -7.50
CA PRO A 122 9.17 -8.83 -6.14
C PRO A 122 10.15 -9.85 -5.56
N ALA A 123 10.51 -9.68 -4.29
CA ALA A 123 11.20 -10.72 -3.54
C ALA A 123 10.34 -12.00 -3.58
N GLY A 124 10.90 -13.11 -4.06
CA GLY A 124 10.15 -14.33 -4.40
C GLY A 124 9.46 -15.06 -3.24
N ALA A 125 9.49 -14.51 -2.02
CA ALA A 125 8.86 -15.08 -0.85
C ALA A 125 7.34 -14.77 -0.82
N ARG A 126 6.52 -15.82 -0.81
CA ARG A 126 5.08 -15.68 -0.53
C ARG A 126 4.89 -15.44 0.96
N VAL A 127 4.54 -14.21 1.33
CA VAL A 127 4.15 -13.86 2.69
C VAL A 127 2.69 -14.23 2.91
N LYS A 128 2.38 -15.04 3.94
CA LYS A 128 0.99 -15.33 4.32
C LYS A 128 0.31 -14.05 4.78
N ALA A 129 -0.95 -13.88 4.38
CA ALA A 129 -1.79 -12.81 4.90
C ALA A 129 -2.00 -12.99 6.40
N VAL A 130 -1.80 -11.90 7.15
CA VAL A 130 -2.04 -11.82 8.60
C VAL A 130 -3.06 -10.71 8.85
N SER A 131 -4.04 -10.97 9.72
CA SER A 131 -5.20 -10.08 9.84
C SER A 131 -4.91 -8.76 10.55
N PHE A 132 -3.82 -8.72 11.32
CA PHE A 132 -3.43 -7.54 12.10
C PHE A 132 -2.75 -6.43 11.28
N LEU A 133 -2.36 -6.67 10.04
CA LEU A 133 -1.77 -5.63 9.19
C LEU A 133 -2.84 -4.72 8.61
N THR A 134 -2.61 -3.40 8.69
CA THR A 134 -3.51 -2.39 8.09
C THR A 134 -2.98 -1.85 6.76
N ARG A 135 -1.74 -2.21 6.43
CA ARG A 135 -1.01 -1.83 5.21
C ARG A 135 -0.39 -3.07 4.59
N PRO A 136 0.02 -3.02 3.31
CA PRO A 136 0.81 -4.10 2.73
C PRO A 136 2.05 -4.43 3.59
N PRO A 137 2.50 -5.70 3.61
CA PRO A 137 3.69 -6.14 4.33
C PRO A 137 4.95 -5.28 4.08
N ALA A 138 5.14 -4.82 2.84
CA ALA A 138 6.30 -4.00 2.47
C ALA A 138 6.23 -2.58 3.05
N ASP A 139 5.03 -2.07 3.29
CA ASP A 139 4.78 -0.73 3.82
C ASP A 139 4.56 -0.70 5.33
N THR A 140 4.50 -1.87 5.98
CA THR A 140 4.35 -1.97 7.43
C THR A 140 5.72 -1.97 8.09
N ARG A 141 6.01 -0.90 8.86
CA ARG A 141 7.27 -0.77 9.61
C ARG A 141 7.26 -1.63 10.88
N VAL A 142 8.36 -2.36 11.06
CA VAL A 142 8.59 -3.27 12.18
C VAL A 142 9.86 -2.88 12.91
N LEU A 143 9.77 -2.78 14.23
CA LEU A 143 10.91 -2.58 15.12
C LEU A 143 11.35 -3.92 15.73
N LEU A 144 12.60 -4.29 15.53
CA LEU A 144 13.22 -5.40 16.23
C LEU A 144 13.73 -4.90 17.59
N GLY A 145 12.97 -5.22 18.64
CA GLY A 145 13.18 -4.71 19.98
C GLY A 145 13.87 -5.74 20.88
N PHE A 146 15.05 -5.40 21.39
CA PHE A 146 15.80 -6.30 22.27
C PHE A 146 15.33 -6.19 23.73
N VAL A 147 15.04 -7.33 24.34
CA VAL A 147 14.67 -7.45 25.74
C VAL A 147 15.83 -8.09 26.50
N ARG A 148 16.39 -7.34 27.44
CA ARG A 148 17.63 -7.73 28.11
C ARG A 148 17.47 -8.92 29.06
N ASP A 149 16.43 -8.87 29.90
CA ASP A 149 16.19 -9.81 30.99
C ASP A 149 14.70 -9.77 31.39
N ASP A 150 14.31 -10.67 32.29
CA ASP A 150 12.92 -10.81 32.75
C ASP A 150 12.36 -9.56 33.44
N GLU A 151 13.20 -8.74 34.10
CA GLU A 151 12.74 -7.50 34.72
C GLU A 151 12.30 -6.48 33.67
N HIS A 152 13.09 -6.35 32.60
CA HIS A 152 12.74 -5.48 31.48
C HIS A 152 11.48 -5.98 30.75
N PHE A 153 11.36 -7.30 30.55
CA PHE A 153 10.16 -7.85 29.92
C PHE A 153 8.91 -7.60 30.75
N ARG A 154 9.00 -7.82 32.06
CA ARG A 154 7.90 -7.56 33.00
C ARG A 154 7.49 -6.09 32.97
N TRP A 155 8.46 -5.17 32.99
CA TRP A 155 8.19 -3.74 32.87
C TRP A 155 7.43 -3.38 31.60
N ILE A 156 7.81 -3.94 30.44
CA ILE A 156 7.10 -3.73 29.17
C ILE A 156 5.64 -4.22 29.28
N ARG A 157 5.44 -5.41 29.83
CA ARG A 157 4.10 -6.00 29.99
C ARG A 157 3.20 -5.22 30.93
N GLU A 158 3.74 -4.72 32.03
CA GLU A 158 2.98 -4.01 33.06
C GLU A 158 2.67 -2.56 32.65
N THR A 159 3.62 -1.89 32.00
CA THR A 159 3.47 -0.48 31.63
C THR A 159 2.90 -0.27 30.23
N GLY A 160 2.98 -1.28 29.35
CA GLY A 160 2.64 -1.15 27.94
C GLY A 160 3.57 -0.18 27.21
N LEU A 161 4.83 -0.10 27.62
CA LEU A 161 5.84 0.77 27.02
C LEU A 161 7.05 -0.03 26.56
N TYR A 162 7.50 0.19 25.32
CA TYR A 162 8.79 -0.28 24.84
C TYR A 162 9.78 0.87 24.75
N ASN A 163 10.96 0.74 25.36
CA ASN A 163 11.91 1.83 25.48
C ASN A 163 13.09 1.72 24.50
N MET A 164 13.54 2.87 24.03
CA MET A 164 14.74 3.06 23.22
C MET A 164 15.54 4.22 23.77
N ARG A 165 16.86 4.18 23.67
CA ARG A 165 17.72 5.25 24.21
C ARG A 165 17.60 6.50 23.34
N ALA A 166 17.51 7.67 23.96
CA ALA A 166 17.36 8.96 23.27
C ALA A 166 18.52 9.93 23.55
N ASP A 167 19.67 9.42 24.00
CA ASP A 167 20.86 10.20 24.32
C ASP A 167 21.98 9.99 23.27
N GLN A 168 23.22 10.38 23.55
CA GLN A 168 24.35 10.16 22.62
C GLN A 168 25.06 8.82 22.84
N ARG A 169 24.42 7.86 23.54
CA ARG A 169 25.03 6.56 23.79
C ARG A 169 24.90 5.67 22.56
N THR A 170 25.76 4.66 22.50
CA THR A 170 25.61 3.57 21.54
C THR A 170 24.20 2.96 21.60
N GLY A 171 23.56 2.84 20.43
CA GLY A 171 22.19 2.32 20.28
C GLY A 171 21.10 3.36 20.53
N SER A 172 21.45 4.65 20.55
CA SER A 172 20.50 5.75 20.60
C SER A 172 19.73 5.91 19.29
N VAL A 173 18.48 6.30 19.43
CA VAL A 173 17.53 6.51 18.34
C VAL A 173 17.40 8.02 18.11
N GLY A 174 17.47 8.46 16.85
CA GLY A 174 17.28 9.88 16.50
C GLY A 174 15.80 10.25 16.38
N LEU A 175 15.47 11.53 16.53
CA LEU A 175 14.08 12.04 16.45
C LEU A 175 13.36 11.75 15.12
N GLY A 176 14.09 11.55 14.02
CA GLY A 176 13.54 11.24 12.69
C GLY A 176 13.80 9.82 12.21
N SER A 177 14.17 8.91 13.13
CA SER A 177 14.58 7.57 12.73
C SER A 177 13.38 6.65 12.45
N GLU A 178 13.61 5.65 11.61
CA GLU A 178 12.56 4.70 11.21
C GLU A 178 12.01 3.90 12.39
N GLN A 179 12.79 3.70 13.44
CA GLN A 179 12.40 2.99 14.66
C GLN A 179 11.21 3.68 15.38
N LEU A 180 11.13 5.02 15.35
CA LEU A 180 10.05 5.76 15.99
C LEU A 180 8.74 5.70 15.18
N ALA A 181 8.83 5.36 13.89
CA ALA A 181 7.69 5.23 12.99
C ALA A 181 7.22 3.78 12.83
N ALA A 182 7.66 2.88 13.70
CA ALA A 182 7.24 1.48 13.68
C ALA A 182 5.77 1.34 14.07
N GLU A 183 5.05 0.47 13.37
CA GLU A 183 3.66 0.12 13.67
C GLU A 183 3.59 -1.16 14.53
N ILE A 184 4.62 -2.00 14.42
CA ILE A 184 4.76 -3.26 15.14
C ILE A 184 6.14 -3.31 15.81
N VAL A 185 6.20 -3.85 17.02
CA VAL A 185 7.43 -4.19 17.72
C VAL A 185 7.50 -5.71 17.88
N VAL A 186 8.58 -6.30 17.38
CA VAL A 186 8.94 -7.71 17.59
C VAL A 186 9.95 -7.75 18.72
N LEU A 187 9.52 -8.19 19.90
CA LEU A 187 10.40 -8.32 21.05
C LEU A 187 11.13 -9.65 21.01
N TYR A 188 12.45 -9.61 21.14
CA TYR A 188 13.31 -10.79 21.17
C TYR A 188 14.40 -10.62 22.23
N GLY A 189 14.98 -11.72 22.72
CA GLY A 189 16.11 -11.68 23.64
C GLY A 189 16.18 -12.89 24.58
N PRO A 190 17.15 -12.93 25.51
CA PRO A 190 17.35 -14.04 26.43
C PRO A 190 16.12 -14.51 27.23
N PRO A 191 15.22 -13.65 27.75
CA PRO A 191 14.06 -14.12 28.51
C PRO A 191 12.95 -14.72 27.63
N LEU A 192 13.09 -14.65 26.31
CA LEU A 192 12.06 -15.03 25.35
C LEU A 192 12.54 -16.23 24.53
N ALA A 193 12.00 -17.42 24.80
CA ALA A 193 12.22 -18.57 23.90
C ALA A 193 11.65 -18.29 22.50
N HIS A 194 10.48 -17.62 22.47
CA HIS A 194 9.82 -17.15 21.27
C HIS A 194 9.69 -15.63 21.34
N ALA A 195 10.02 -14.96 20.26
CA ALA A 195 9.76 -13.55 20.08
C ALA A 195 8.26 -13.26 20.20
N SER A 196 7.94 -12.09 20.74
CA SER A 196 6.56 -11.66 20.98
C SER A 196 6.20 -10.45 20.14
N LEU A 197 4.96 -10.42 19.64
CA LEU A 197 4.47 -9.37 18.77
C LEU A 197 3.64 -8.34 19.53
N TRP A 198 3.90 -7.07 19.25
CA TRP A 198 3.25 -5.95 19.90
C TRP A 198 2.89 -4.89 18.86
N ARG A 199 1.68 -4.35 18.94
CA ARG A 199 1.24 -3.21 18.13
C ARG A 199 1.58 -1.91 18.84
N VAL A 200 2.08 -0.93 18.10
CA VAL A 200 2.23 0.44 18.59
C VAL A 200 0.85 1.12 18.57
N ILE A 201 0.41 1.62 19.72
CA ILE A 201 -0.96 2.15 19.91
C ILE A 201 -1.01 3.66 20.21
N GLY A 202 0.09 4.37 19.99
CA GLY A 202 0.15 5.82 20.17
C GLY A 202 1.53 6.40 19.86
N ASP A 203 1.66 7.71 20.05
CA ASP A 203 2.88 8.42 19.69
C ASP A 203 4.06 8.13 20.64
N PRO A 204 5.31 8.17 20.14
CA PRO A 204 6.50 8.04 20.96
C PRO A 204 6.56 9.13 22.04
N ARG A 205 6.89 8.73 23.28
CA ARG A 205 7.02 9.64 24.43
C ARG A 205 8.48 9.79 24.81
N LEU A 206 8.97 11.01 24.93
CA LEU A 206 10.30 11.29 25.47
C LEU A 206 10.26 11.31 27.00
N LEU A 207 10.88 10.31 27.64
CA LEU A 207 10.94 10.17 29.09
C LEU A 207 12.37 10.34 29.61
N THR A 208 12.53 11.08 30.69
CA THR A 208 13.83 11.24 31.37
C THR A 208 14.15 10.03 32.23
N ALA A 209 15.43 9.83 32.56
CA ALA A 209 15.86 8.78 33.50
C ALA A 209 15.12 8.82 34.85
N ARG A 210 14.78 10.02 35.34
CA ARG A 210 13.97 10.19 36.56
C ARG A 210 12.58 9.60 36.37
N ARG A 211 11.91 9.93 35.27
CA ARG A 211 10.56 9.43 34.99
C ARG A 211 10.56 7.91 34.75
N MET A 212 11.60 7.38 34.11
CA MET A 212 11.76 5.92 33.96
C MET A 212 11.86 5.23 35.32
N ARG A 213 12.60 5.78 36.28
CA ARG A 213 12.67 5.24 37.67
C ARG A 213 11.31 5.28 38.37
N GLU A 214 10.55 6.36 38.22
CA GLU A 214 9.20 6.47 38.78
C GLU A 214 8.23 5.44 38.20
N LEU A 215 8.42 5.08 36.93
CA LEU A 215 7.67 4.02 36.24
C LEU A 215 8.21 2.62 36.54
N GLY A 216 9.18 2.47 37.45
CA GLY A 216 9.74 1.18 37.81
C GLY A 216 10.69 0.56 36.78
N TYR A 217 11.22 1.34 35.83
CA TYR A 217 12.16 0.82 34.84
C TYR A 217 13.47 0.33 35.48
N PRO A 218 13.95 -0.88 35.18
CA PRO A 218 15.16 -1.43 35.79
C PRO A 218 16.44 -0.68 35.37
N ASN A 219 17.19 -0.15 36.34
CA ASN A 219 18.53 0.44 36.16
C ASN A 219 18.70 1.34 34.91
N PRO A 220 18.00 2.50 34.82
CA PRO A 220 18.12 3.39 33.68
C PRO A 220 19.50 4.07 33.62
N ARG A 221 20.32 3.66 32.65
CA ARG A 221 21.68 4.18 32.42
C ARG A 221 21.76 5.32 31.40
N SER A 222 20.68 5.59 30.66
CA SER A 222 20.61 6.67 29.66
C SER A 222 19.91 7.88 30.27
N THR A 223 20.24 9.10 29.80
CA THR A 223 19.66 10.33 30.36
C THR A 223 18.20 10.52 29.92
N ALA A 224 17.87 10.05 28.71
CA ALA A 224 16.54 10.10 28.12
C ALA A 224 16.23 8.84 27.30
N TYR A 225 14.93 8.58 27.12
CA TYR A 225 14.39 7.42 26.42
C TYR A 225 13.20 7.82 25.56
N TYR A 226 13.12 7.28 24.34
CA TYR A 226 11.85 7.23 23.59
C TYR A 226 11.09 5.99 24.02
N CYS A 227 9.85 6.16 24.46
CA CYS A 227 8.97 5.08 24.87
C CYS A 227 7.78 4.99 23.92
N LEU A 228 7.67 3.87 23.20
CA LEU A 228 6.54 3.55 22.35
C LEU A 228 5.43 2.90 23.20
N PRO A 229 4.20 3.45 23.20
CA PRO A 229 3.03 2.77 23.74
C PRO A 229 2.74 1.51 22.92
N VAL A 230 2.69 0.36 23.56
CA VAL A 230 2.54 -0.94 22.91
C VAL A 230 1.48 -1.82 23.57
N SER A 231 0.79 -2.63 22.76
CA SER A 231 -0.18 -3.63 23.19
C SER A 231 0.13 -4.98 22.54
N PRO A 232 0.00 -6.11 23.26
CA PRO A 232 0.29 -7.43 22.68
C PRO A 232 -0.68 -7.74 21.54
N ILE A 233 -0.17 -8.42 20.50
CA ILE A 233 -0.98 -8.99 19.42
C ILE A 233 -1.27 -10.45 19.79
N ALA A 234 -2.54 -10.77 20.04
CA ALA A 234 -2.96 -12.10 20.51
C ALA A 234 -3.04 -13.16 19.41
N GLU A 235 -3.02 -12.75 18.13
CA GLU A 235 -3.09 -13.66 16.99
C GLU A 235 -1.86 -14.58 16.96
N LYS A 236 -2.11 -15.89 16.98
CA LYS A 236 -1.05 -16.88 16.79
C LYS A 236 -0.63 -16.85 15.33
N LEU A 237 0.66 -16.65 15.07
CA LEU A 237 1.23 -16.77 13.73
C LEU A 237 1.23 -18.24 13.30
N GLU A 238 0.14 -18.71 12.71
CA GLU A 238 0.05 -20.10 12.23
C GLU A 238 0.93 -20.31 10.98
N GLY A 239 2.03 -21.04 11.16
CA GLY A 239 2.90 -21.49 10.08
C GLY A 239 3.88 -20.44 9.57
N LEU A 240 4.28 -19.50 10.43
CA LEU A 240 5.67 -19.06 10.49
C LEU A 240 6.32 -20.02 11.50
N GLY A 241 7.42 -20.69 11.12
CA GLY A 241 8.22 -21.48 12.06
C GLY A 241 8.45 -20.66 13.33
N SER A 242 8.56 -21.33 14.49
CA SER A 242 8.67 -20.67 15.80
C SER A 242 9.52 -19.41 15.67
N LEU A 243 8.90 -18.22 15.79
CA LEU A 243 9.57 -16.93 15.68
C LEU A 243 10.53 -16.83 16.87
N THR A 244 11.66 -17.53 16.83
CA THR A 244 12.54 -17.66 17.98
C THR A 244 13.33 -16.39 18.14
N SER A 245 13.79 -16.11 19.37
CA SER A 245 14.67 -14.97 19.58
C SER A 245 15.95 -15.06 18.75
N THR A 246 16.46 -16.26 18.52
CA THR A 246 17.64 -16.52 17.69
C THR A 246 17.40 -16.14 16.23
N ALA A 247 16.26 -16.54 15.66
CA ALA A 247 15.92 -16.22 14.27
C ALA A 247 15.78 -14.70 14.07
N VAL A 248 15.09 -14.02 14.99
CA VAL A 248 14.98 -12.54 14.96
C VAL A 248 16.35 -11.87 15.10
N GLU A 249 17.24 -12.41 15.94
CA GLU A 249 18.59 -11.90 16.08
C GLU A 249 19.41 -12.04 14.79
N ASN A 250 19.30 -13.17 14.09
CA ASN A 250 19.96 -13.35 12.81
C ASN A 250 19.43 -12.39 11.74
N VAL A 251 18.10 -12.23 11.65
CA VAL A 251 17.46 -11.23 10.79
C VAL A 251 18.03 -9.84 11.09
N LYS A 252 18.14 -9.47 12.37
CA LYS A 252 18.73 -8.19 12.78
C LYS A 252 20.17 -8.05 12.29
N ARG A 253 20.99 -9.10 12.34
CA ARG A 253 22.38 -9.09 11.84
C ARG A 253 22.44 -8.93 10.33
N THR A 254 21.49 -9.50 9.59
CA THR A 254 21.40 -9.33 8.13
C THR A 254 20.92 -7.93 7.74
N VAL A 255 19.91 -7.39 8.42
CA VAL A 255 19.34 -6.07 8.13
C VAL A 255 20.32 -4.95 8.50
N ALA A 256 21.01 -5.07 9.63
CA ALA A 256 21.92 -4.06 10.12
C ALA A 256 23.22 -4.70 10.68
N PRO A 257 24.15 -5.12 9.81
CA PRO A 257 25.37 -5.83 10.22
C PRO A 257 26.30 -5.00 11.11
N GLU A 258 26.31 -3.67 10.92
CA GLU A 258 27.11 -2.74 11.72
C GLU A 258 26.42 -2.37 13.05
N SER A 259 25.15 -2.74 13.23
CA SER A 259 24.41 -2.43 14.44
C SER A 259 24.93 -3.27 15.60
N LYS A 260 25.20 -2.63 16.74
CA LYS A 260 25.69 -3.32 17.94
C LYS A 260 24.61 -4.22 18.55
N GLU A 261 25.04 -5.12 19.42
CA GLU A 261 24.14 -6.01 20.16
C GLU A 261 23.11 -5.20 20.98
N GLY A 262 21.85 -5.63 20.92
CA GLY A 262 20.73 -5.00 21.62
C GLY A 262 20.33 -3.61 21.12
N ALA A 263 20.93 -3.10 20.04
CA ALA A 263 20.48 -1.85 19.41
C ALA A 263 19.18 -2.06 18.61
N PRO A 264 18.18 -1.18 18.75
CA PRO A 264 16.92 -1.31 18.03
C PRO A 264 17.10 -1.08 16.53
N VAL A 265 16.56 -2.00 15.72
CA VAL A 265 16.66 -1.96 14.25
C VAL A 265 15.26 -1.91 13.66
N ALA A 266 15.04 -1.00 12.71
CA ALA A 266 13.80 -0.94 11.94
C ALA A 266 13.94 -1.77 10.66
N THR A 267 12.85 -2.37 10.22
CA THR A 267 12.69 -3.10 8.96
C THR A 267 11.22 -3.06 8.54
N THR A 268 10.84 -3.82 7.52
CA THR A 268 9.45 -4.00 7.10
C THR A 268 8.96 -5.40 7.44
N TRP A 269 7.64 -5.59 7.54
CA TRP A 269 7.07 -6.92 7.77
C TRP A 269 7.44 -7.88 6.64
N ALA A 270 7.37 -7.43 5.37
CA ALA A 270 7.80 -8.24 4.23
C ALA A 270 9.25 -8.73 4.38
N ARG A 271 10.17 -7.82 4.72
CA ARG A 271 11.59 -8.15 4.83
C ARG A 271 11.89 -9.07 6.01
N LEU A 272 11.21 -8.90 7.13
CA LEU A 272 11.30 -9.81 8.27
C LEU A 272 10.91 -11.24 7.86
N ILE A 273 9.76 -11.40 7.21
CA ILE A 273 9.25 -12.73 6.83
C ILE A 273 10.12 -13.37 5.74
N GLU A 274 10.57 -12.59 4.76
CA GLU A 274 11.49 -13.06 3.72
C GLU A 274 12.76 -13.66 4.33
N LEU A 275 13.39 -12.96 5.28
CA LEU A 275 14.63 -13.42 5.89
C LEU A 275 14.41 -14.63 6.81
N LEU A 276 13.28 -14.69 7.52
CA LEU A 276 12.92 -15.86 8.33
C LEU A 276 12.68 -17.10 7.46
N ALA A 277 12.01 -16.93 6.31
CA ALA A 277 11.77 -18.03 5.38
C ALA A 277 13.08 -18.61 4.83
N VAL A 278 14.13 -17.79 4.63
CA VAL A 278 15.44 -18.28 4.19
C VAL A 278 16.16 -19.08 5.28
N GLU A 279 15.91 -18.80 6.56
CA GLU A 279 16.51 -19.55 7.68
C GLU A 279 15.86 -20.91 7.88
N ASP A 280 14.55 -21.06 7.66
CA ASP A 280 13.85 -22.35 7.79
C ASP A 280 14.37 -23.42 6.80
N PHE A 281 15.10 -23.03 5.75
CA PHE A 281 15.70 -23.93 4.75
C PHE A 281 17.22 -24.16 4.94
N ARG A 282 17.85 -23.61 5.99
CA ARG A 282 19.28 -23.81 6.31
C ARG A 282 19.48 -24.69 7.53
#